data_AF-A0A960PVY7-F1
#
_entry.id   AF-A0A960PVY7-F1
#
_cell.length_a   1.000
_cell.length_b   1.000
_cell.length_c   1.000
_cell.angle_alpha   90.00
_cell.angle_beta   90.00
_cell.angle_gamma   90.00
#
_symmetry.space_group_name_H-M   'P 1'
#
loop_
_entity.id
_entity.type
_entity.pdbx_description
1 polymer ?
#
loop_
_entity_poly.entity_id
_entity_poly.type
_entity_poly.pdbx_seq_one_letter_code
_entity_poly.pdbx_strand_id
1 'polypeptide(L)'
;MAVSREALEETYRLISDDELLDRITSGTLTDVAQLVAEAERQKRGLQIEDTAEAPAEEEVDESAHIDLDQYAHLTSYRRSDTAYMVCQELERFELDVVVAEAESGALELRVIKSQLEEAQIKLAAIDTAQLESETVLDEGQCPRCGSDRSVPHEQGVLRSLFIAIGLANPTAYFCQQCEHSWQLE
;
A
#
# COMPACT_ATOMS: atom_id res chain seq x y z
N MET A 1 30.53 -9.28 -25.26
CA MET A 1 31.83 -8.92 -24.66
C MET A 1 31.56 -8.60 -23.19
N ALA A 2 32.16 -9.33 -22.26
CA ALA A 2 32.00 -9.02 -20.84
C ALA A 2 32.90 -7.82 -20.53
N VAL A 3 32.30 -6.69 -20.15
CA VAL A 3 33.06 -5.51 -19.71
C VAL A 3 33.55 -5.81 -18.29
N SER A 4 34.86 -5.75 -18.07
CA SER A 4 35.43 -5.94 -16.74
C SER A 4 35.17 -4.71 -15.88
N ARG A 5 35.04 -4.92 -14.57
CA ARG A 5 34.87 -3.84 -13.58
C ARG A 5 35.97 -2.77 -13.69
N GLU A 6 37.21 -3.18 -13.91
CA GLU A 6 38.36 -2.29 -14.07
C GLU A 6 38.21 -1.36 -15.29
N ALA A 7 37.66 -1.87 -16.41
CA ALA A 7 37.40 -1.07 -17.59
C ALA A 7 36.28 -0.04 -17.35
N LEU A 8 35.26 -0.39 -16.56
CA LEU A 8 34.22 0.55 -16.14
C LEU A 8 34.79 1.65 -15.23
N GLU A 9 35.63 1.29 -14.25
CA GLU A 9 36.27 2.26 -13.36
C GLU A 9 37.16 3.26 -14.12
N GLU A 10 37.90 2.80 -15.13
CA GLU A 10 38.67 3.69 -16.01
C GLU A 10 37.77 4.59 -16.86
N THR A 11 36.67 4.03 -17.40
CA THR A 11 35.70 4.77 -18.22
C THR A 11 35.04 5.87 -17.40
N TYR A 12 34.50 5.55 -16.23
CA TYR A 12 33.84 6.54 -15.36
C TYR A 12 34.82 7.56 -14.77
N ARG A 13 36.11 7.22 -14.69
CA ARG A 13 37.15 8.19 -14.33
C ARG A 13 37.40 9.24 -15.42
N LEU A 14 37.24 8.88 -16.69
CA LEU A 14 37.59 9.73 -17.82
C LEU A 14 36.46 10.62 -18.33
N ILE A 15 35.20 10.26 -18.03
CA ILE A 15 34.04 11.08 -18.43
C ILE A 15 33.88 12.31 -17.54
N SER A 16 33.17 13.32 -18.06
CA SER A 16 32.84 14.54 -17.33
C SER A 16 31.83 14.26 -16.22
N ASP A 17 31.75 15.17 -15.27
CA ASP A 17 30.84 15.06 -14.12
C ASP A 17 29.37 15.05 -14.56
N ASP A 18 28.99 15.90 -15.53
CA ASP A 18 27.64 15.93 -16.10
C ASP A 18 27.28 14.62 -16.81
N GLU A 19 28.21 14.05 -17.57
CA GLU A 19 28.00 12.78 -18.29
C GLU A 19 27.92 11.60 -17.32
N LEU A 20 28.64 11.66 -16.20
CA LEU A 20 28.54 10.67 -15.13
C LEU A 20 27.17 10.72 -14.46
N LEU A 21 26.67 11.92 -14.14
CA LEU A 21 25.36 12.12 -13.52
C LEU A 21 24.23 11.68 -14.46
N ASP A 22 24.26 12.10 -15.73
CA ASP A 22 23.27 11.73 -16.74
C ASP A 22 23.17 10.20 -16.92
N ARG A 23 24.31 9.50 -16.95
CA ARG A 23 24.31 8.03 -17.05
C ARG A 23 23.71 7.36 -15.82
N ILE A 24 23.97 7.88 -14.62
CA ILE A 24 23.42 7.36 -13.36
C ILE A 24 21.90 7.58 -13.30
N THR A 25 21.39 8.72 -13.77
CA THR A 25 19.95 9.04 -13.77
C THR A 25 19.21 8.42 -14.95
N SER A 26 19.89 8.05 -16.04
CA SER A 26 19.27 7.46 -17.24
C SER A 26 18.58 6.11 -17.01
N GLY A 27 18.94 5.38 -15.95
CA GLY A 27 18.42 4.03 -15.68
C GLY A 27 18.85 2.95 -16.69
N THR A 28 19.79 3.26 -17.59
CA THR A 28 20.24 2.34 -18.66
C THR A 28 21.45 1.50 -18.27
N LEU A 29 22.03 1.72 -17.08
CA LEU A 29 23.22 1.03 -16.62
C LEU A 29 22.89 -0.35 -16.05
N THR A 30 23.72 -1.34 -16.38
CA THR A 30 23.69 -2.66 -15.72
C THR A 30 24.11 -2.52 -14.25
N ASP A 31 23.66 -3.42 -13.37
CA ASP A 31 23.93 -3.38 -11.93
C ASP A 31 25.42 -3.15 -11.56
N VAL A 32 26.34 -3.81 -12.27
CA VAL A 32 27.78 -3.65 -12.05
C VAL A 32 28.26 -2.26 -12.46
N ALA A 33 27.73 -1.72 -13.55
CA ALA A 33 28.06 -0.39 -14.05
C ALA A 33 27.47 0.71 -13.15
N GLN A 34 26.27 0.48 -12.62
CA GLN A 34 25.63 1.37 -11.64
C GLN A 34 26.48 1.49 -10.37
N LEU A 35 26.88 0.37 -9.78
CA LEU A 35 27.71 0.36 -8.57
C LEU A 35 29.05 1.07 -8.75
N VAL A 36 29.67 0.92 -9.92
CA VAL A 36 30.95 1.58 -10.22
C VAL A 36 30.74 3.08 -10.44
N ALA A 37 29.69 3.47 -11.17
CA ALA A 37 29.38 4.88 -11.43
C ALA A 37 29.03 5.63 -10.13
N GLU A 38 28.25 5.02 -9.23
CA GLU A 38 27.92 5.60 -7.91
C GLU A 38 29.15 5.74 -7.01
N ALA A 39 30.06 4.76 -7.02
CA ALA A 39 31.30 4.84 -6.26
C ALA A 39 32.19 6.00 -6.75
N GLU A 40 32.27 6.22 -8.07
CA GLU A 40 33.03 7.34 -8.64
C GLU A 40 32.32 8.69 -8.36
N ARG A 41 30.98 8.75 -8.41
CA ARG A 41 30.18 9.92 -8.00
C ARG A 41 30.49 10.33 -6.55
N GLN A 42 30.44 9.37 -5.61
CA GLN A 42 30.76 9.60 -4.20
C GLN A 42 32.19 10.08 -4.02
N LYS A 43 33.14 9.49 -4.75
CA LYS A 43 34.56 9.87 -4.70
C LYS A 43 34.80 11.31 -5.17
N ARG A 44 34.02 11.78 -6.15
CA ARG A 44 34.07 13.15 -6.66
C ARG A 44 33.24 14.14 -5.86
N GLY A 45 32.45 13.67 -4.89
CA GLY A 45 31.56 14.52 -4.09
C GLY A 45 30.46 15.16 -4.93
N LEU A 46 30.10 14.57 -6.07
CA LEU A 46 29.04 15.08 -6.94
C LEU A 46 27.69 14.76 -6.31
N GLN A 47 26.92 15.81 -6.04
CA GLN A 47 25.53 15.68 -5.67
C GLN A 47 24.72 15.52 -6.95
N ILE A 48 23.81 14.55 -6.98
CA ILE A 48 22.70 14.62 -7.93
C ILE A 48 21.82 15.72 -7.36
N GLU A 49 21.98 16.93 -7.88
CA GLU A 49 20.95 17.93 -7.69
C GLU A 49 19.71 17.36 -8.40
N ASP A 50 18.69 17.00 -7.62
CA ASP A 50 17.37 16.64 -8.12
C ASP A 50 16.77 17.88 -8.80
N THR A 51 17.32 18.25 -9.95
CA THR A 51 16.80 19.32 -10.80
C THR A 51 15.72 18.72 -11.68
N ALA A 52 14.63 18.35 -11.02
CA ALA A 52 13.32 18.33 -11.62
C ALA A 52 12.44 19.11 -10.67
N GLU A 53 12.05 20.32 -11.09
CA GLU A 53 10.82 20.97 -10.61
C GLU A 53 9.65 20.03 -10.90
N ALA A 54 9.46 19.04 -10.02
CA ALA A 54 8.18 18.40 -9.81
C ALA A 54 7.32 19.40 -9.00
N PRO A 55 6.02 19.54 -9.29
CA PRO A 55 5.16 20.43 -8.53
C PRO A 55 5.27 20.07 -7.06
N ALA A 56 5.48 21.09 -6.21
CA ALA A 56 5.70 20.98 -4.78
C ALA A 56 4.91 19.81 -4.16
N GLU A 57 5.62 18.70 -3.90
CA GLU A 57 5.15 17.69 -2.96
C GLU A 57 5.23 18.36 -1.59
N GLU A 58 4.07 18.79 -1.12
CA GLU A 58 3.82 19.16 0.26
C GLU A 58 4.50 18.11 1.15
N GLU A 59 5.44 18.53 1.98
CA GLU A 59 5.95 17.72 3.09
C GLU A 59 4.74 17.30 3.92
N VAL A 60 4.27 16.07 3.72
CA VAL A 60 3.26 15.46 4.58
C VAL A 60 3.95 15.25 5.92
N ASP A 61 3.79 16.24 6.78
CA ASP A 61 4.08 16.17 8.20
C ASP A 61 3.40 14.91 8.76
N GLU A 62 4.20 13.88 9.07
CA GLU A 62 3.75 12.63 9.70
C GLU A 62 3.19 12.86 11.12
N SER A 63 3.04 14.12 11.55
CA SER A 63 2.29 14.55 12.73
C SER A 63 1.10 15.47 12.43
N ALA A 64 0.53 15.40 11.22
CA ALA A 64 -0.79 15.95 10.94
C ALA A 64 -1.83 15.24 11.83
N HIS A 65 -2.06 15.81 13.01
CA HIS A 65 -3.24 15.52 13.81
C HIS A 65 -4.46 15.84 12.94
N ILE A 66 -5.03 14.80 12.32
CA ILE A 66 -6.29 14.92 11.61
C ILE A 66 -7.30 15.38 12.66
N ASP A 67 -7.72 16.63 12.55
CA ASP A 67 -8.72 17.24 13.42
C ASP A 67 -10.08 16.63 13.07
N LEU A 68 -10.37 15.47 13.67
CA LEU A 68 -11.60 14.71 13.44
C LEU A 68 -12.86 15.52 13.75
N ASP A 69 -12.77 16.65 14.46
CA ASP A 69 -13.90 17.56 14.67
C ASP A 69 -14.34 18.25 13.38
N GLN A 70 -13.50 18.34 12.36
CA GLN A 70 -13.85 18.92 11.06
C GLN A 70 -14.51 17.90 10.12
N TYR A 71 -14.41 16.61 10.46
CA TYR A 71 -14.95 15.52 9.68
C TYR A 71 -16.33 15.08 10.21
N ALA A 72 -17.26 14.87 9.31
CA ALA A 72 -18.57 14.28 9.58
C ALA A 72 -18.56 12.80 9.19
N HIS A 73 -19.22 11.98 10.00
CA HIS A 73 -19.48 10.59 9.66
C HIS A 73 -20.35 10.50 8.40
N LEU A 74 -19.86 9.80 7.39
CA LEU A 74 -20.58 9.54 6.14
C LEU A 74 -21.28 8.18 6.21
N THR A 75 -20.52 7.11 6.43
CA THR A 75 -21.01 5.73 6.48
C THR A 75 -20.01 4.80 7.16
N SER A 76 -20.41 3.56 7.47
CA SER A 76 -19.58 2.54 8.11
C SER A 76 -19.59 1.22 7.34
N TYR A 77 -18.44 0.58 7.18
CA TYR A 77 -18.28 -0.73 6.56
C TYR A 77 -17.66 -1.74 7.52
N ARG A 78 -18.07 -3.01 7.38
CA ARG A 78 -17.53 -4.13 8.17
C ARG A 78 -16.24 -4.70 7.56
N ARG A 79 -16.03 -4.51 6.25
CA ARG A 79 -14.86 -5.02 5.53
C ARG A 79 -13.98 -3.86 5.06
N SER A 80 -12.68 -4.06 5.17
CA SER A 80 -11.68 -3.06 4.80
C SER A 80 -11.60 -2.82 3.30
N ASP A 81 -11.71 -3.86 2.50
CA ASP A 81 -11.74 -3.77 1.03
C ASP A 81 -12.84 -2.84 0.54
N THR A 82 -14.08 -3.04 0.98
CA THR A 82 -15.21 -2.18 0.61
C THR A 82 -15.01 -0.74 1.09
N ALA A 83 -14.51 -0.55 2.31
CA ALA A 83 -14.26 0.78 2.86
C ALA A 83 -13.23 1.56 2.02
N TYR A 84 -12.10 0.93 1.67
CA TYR A 84 -11.04 1.58 0.89
C TYR A 84 -11.43 1.79 -0.57
N MET A 85 -12.16 0.87 -1.20
CA MET A 85 -12.66 1.07 -2.57
C MET A 85 -13.61 2.26 -2.66
N VAL A 86 -14.56 2.37 -1.71
CA VAL A 86 -15.47 3.51 -1.67
C VAL A 86 -14.73 4.79 -1.35
N CYS A 87 -13.72 4.76 -0.47
CA CYS A 87 -12.85 5.91 -0.20
C CYS A 87 -12.18 6.39 -1.48
N GLN A 88 -11.54 5.48 -2.23
CA GLN A 88 -10.87 5.79 -3.47
C GLN A 88 -11.81 6.39 -4.52
N GLU A 89 -13.02 5.85 -4.66
CA GLU A 89 -14.00 6.42 -5.61
C GLU A 89 -14.48 7.80 -5.18
N LEU A 90 -14.63 8.06 -3.87
CA LEU A 90 -14.97 9.40 -3.37
C LEU A 90 -13.81 10.39 -3.55
N GLU A 91 -12.56 9.97 -3.35
CA GLU A 91 -11.36 10.78 -3.61
C GLU A 91 -11.26 11.18 -5.09
N ARG A 92 -11.69 10.31 -6.03
CA ARG A 92 -11.76 10.65 -7.46
C ARG A 92 -12.76 11.75 -7.77
N PHE A 93 -13.71 12.02 -6.88
CA PHE A 93 -14.61 13.17 -6.95
C PHE A 93 -14.04 14.40 -6.24
N GLU A 94 -12.75 14.41 -5.90
CA GLU A 94 -12.07 15.51 -5.19
C GLU A 94 -12.64 15.76 -3.79
N LEU A 95 -13.20 14.71 -3.17
CA LEU A 95 -13.69 14.74 -1.78
C LEU A 95 -12.57 14.34 -0.83
N ASP A 96 -12.43 15.08 0.27
CA ASP A 96 -11.49 14.77 1.34
C ASP A 96 -12.15 13.79 2.31
N VAL A 97 -11.83 12.51 2.10
CA VAL A 97 -12.38 11.39 2.85
C VAL A 97 -11.27 10.70 3.62
N VAL A 98 -11.55 10.37 4.88
CA VAL A 98 -10.66 9.62 5.75
C VAL A 98 -11.36 8.36 6.25
N VAL A 99 -10.60 7.28 6.34
CA VAL A 99 -11.05 6.02 6.95
C VAL A 99 -10.55 5.98 8.39
N ALA A 100 -11.46 5.83 9.34
CA ALA A 100 -11.16 5.71 10.76
C ALA A 100 -11.74 4.40 11.32
N GLU A 101 -11.05 3.76 12.25
CA GLU A 101 -11.59 2.59 12.95
C GLU A 101 -12.46 3.04 14.12
N ALA A 102 -13.71 2.57 14.14
CA ALA A 102 -14.63 2.78 15.25
C ALA A 102 -14.30 1.87 16.44
N GLU A 103 -14.74 2.25 17.64
CA GLU A 103 -14.60 1.40 18.84
C GLU A 103 -15.28 0.01 18.69
N SER A 104 -16.23 -0.10 17.75
CA SER A 104 -16.92 -1.34 17.40
C SER A 104 -16.10 -2.28 16.50
N GLY A 105 -14.93 -1.84 16.01
CA GLY A 105 -14.12 -2.54 15.01
C GLY A 105 -14.65 -2.42 13.57
N ALA A 106 -15.66 -1.58 13.34
CA ALA A 106 -16.09 -1.19 12.00
C ALA A 106 -15.22 -0.05 11.45
N LEU A 107 -15.10 0.06 10.13
CA LEU A 107 -14.38 1.15 9.47
C LEU A 107 -15.38 2.24 9.07
N GLU A 108 -15.20 3.43 9.64
CA GLU A 108 -15.99 4.61 9.35
C GLU A 108 -15.33 5.44 8.26
N LEU A 109 -16.07 5.74 7.19
CA LEU A 109 -15.68 6.80 6.26
C LEU A 109 -16.21 8.11 6.81
N ARG A 110 -15.31 9.07 6.90
CA ARG A 110 -15.62 10.43 7.31
C ARG A 110 -15.17 11.40 6.25
N VAL A 111 -15.94 12.45 6.03
CA VAL A 111 -15.66 13.48 5.03
C VAL A 111 -15.67 14.84 5.70
N ILE A 112 -14.96 15.83 5.16
CA ILE A 112 -15.06 17.20 5.68
C ILE A 112 -16.53 17.65 5.74
N LYS A 113 -16.94 18.26 6.85
CA LYS A 113 -18.32 18.71 7.10
C LYS A 113 -18.90 19.55 5.96
N SER A 114 -18.09 20.40 5.31
CA SER A 114 -18.52 21.24 4.19
C SER A 114 -18.88 20.44 2.93
N GLN A 115 -18.39 19.21 2.80
CA GLN A 115 -18.57 18.34 1.64
C GLN A 115 -19.57 17.20 1.91
N LEU A 116 -20.19 17.14 3.10
CA LEU A 116 -21.05 16.02 3.51
C LEU A 116 -22.23 15.77 2.56
N GLU A 117 -22.95 16.81 2.16
CA GLU A 117 -24.11 16.67 1.27
C GLU A 117 -23.69 16.18 -0.12
N GLU A 118 -22.58 16.69 -0.64
CA GLU A 118 -22.04 16.25 -1.93
C GLU A 118 -21.57 14.79 -1.85
N ALA A 119 -20.84 14.43 -0.80
CA ALA A 119 -20.38 13.08 -0.57
C ALA A 119 -21.53 12.08 -0.45
N GLN A 120 -22.66 12.45 0.17
CA GLN A 120 -23.85 11.60 0.23
C GLN A 120 -24.47 11.36 -1.15
N ILE A 121 -24.53 12.39 -1.99
CA ILE A 121 -25.05 12.27 -3.36
C ILE A 121 -24.14 11.36 -4.20
N LYS A 122 -22.82 11.54 -4.08
CA LYS A 122 -21.83 10.71 -4.80
C LYS A 122 -21.82 9.27 -4.29
N LEU A 123 -21.91 9.08 -2.98
CA LEU A 123 -22.02 7.77 -2.36
C LEU A 123 -23.26 7.02 -2.84
N ALA A 124 -24.40 7.70 -2.98
CA ALA A 124 -25.62 7.10 -3.52
C ALA A 124 -25.51 6.74 -5.02
N ALA A 125 -24.59 7.38 -5.75
CA ALA A 125 -24.30 7.06 -7.15
C ALA A 125 -23.27 5.93 -7.30
N ILE A 126 -22.50 5.62 -6.25
CA ILE A 126 -21.59 4.48 -6.21
C ILE A 126 -22.43 3.22 -5.97
N ASP A 127 -22.52 2.36 -6.99
CA ASP A 127 -23.17 1.07 -6.87
C ASP A 127 -22.27 0.08 -6.11
N THR A 128 -22.46 0.02 -4.78
CA THR A 128 -21.71 -0.89 -3.91
C THR A 128 -21.93 -2.36 -4.24
N ALA A 129 -23.07 -2.74 -4.84
CA ALA A 129 -23.34 -4.12 -5.23
C ALA A 129 -22.52 -4.56 -6.46
N GLN A 130 -22.20 -3.63 -7.34
CA GLN A 130 -21.30 -3.88 -8.47
C GLN A 130 -19.85 -4.03 -8.01
N LEU A 131 -19.43 -3.22 -7.03
CA LEU A 131 -18.11 -3.32 -6.40
C LEU A 131 -17.92 -4.66 -5.64
N GLU A 132 -18.96 -5.14 -4.94
CA GLU A 132 -18.93 -6.46 -4.29
C GLU A 132 -18.78 -7.62 -5.30
N SER A 133 -19.22 -7.43 -6.55
CA SER A 133 -19.14 -8.45 -7.60
C SER A 133 -17.77 -8.52 -8.30
N GLU A 134 -16.97 -7.46 -8.27
CA GLU A 134 -15.55 -7.50 -8.66
C GLU A 134 -14.66 -8.07 -7.55
N THR A 135 -15.12 -8.03 -6.30
CA THR A 135 -14.47 -8.65 -5.14
C THR A 135 -15.11 -9.99 -4.75
N VAL A 136 -15.38 -10.86 -5.73
CA VAL A 136 -15.51 -12.29 -5.39
C VAL A 136 -14.12 -12.75 -4.98
N LEU A 137 -13.81 -12.62 -3.69
CA LEU A 137 -12.74 -13.37 -3.05
C LEU A 137 -13.07 -14.84 -3.30
N ASP A 138 -12.31 -15.48 -4.19
CA ASP A 138 -12.30 -16.94 -4.34
C ASP A 138 -12.25 -17.56 -2.93
N GLU A 139 -13.15 -18.51 -2.67
CA GLU A 139 -13.24 -19.22 -1.39
C GLU A 139 -11.86 -19.76 -0.98
N GLY A 140 -11.11 -19.01 -0.16
CA GLY A 140 -9.71 -19.34 0.14
C GLY A 140 -8.77 -18.17 0.44
N GLN A 141 -9.18 -16.90 0.30
CA GLN A 141 -8.32 -15.75 0.62
C GLN A 141 -8.53 -15.22 2.05
N CYS A 142 -7.44 -14.86 2.71
CA CYS A 142 -7.46 -14.31 4.07
C CYS A 142 -8.02 -12.87 4.07
N PRO A 143 -9.05 -12.56 4.87
CA PRO A 143 -9.66 -11.24 4.91
C PRO A 143 -8.74 -10.15 5.49
N ARG A 144 -7.65 -10.54 6.18
CA ARG A 144 -6.72 -9.60 6.81
C ARG A 144 -5.52 -9.24 5.94
N CYS A 145 -5.06 -10.16 5.08
CA CYS A 145 -3.82 -9.95 4.32
C CYS A 145 -3.94 -10.31 2.83
N GLY A 146 -5.11 -10.74 2.36
CA GLY A 146 -5.35 -11.14 0.97
C GLY A 146 -4.62 -12.42 0.54
N SER A 147 -3.88 -13.08 1.44
CA SER A 147 -3.13 -14.29 1.09
C SER A 147 -4.07 -15.46 0.79
N ASP A 148 -3.76 -16.16 -0.30
CA ASP A 148 -4.30 -17.46 -0.72
C ASP A 148 -3.85 -18.63 0.17
N ARG A 149 -2.95 -18.39 1.13
CA ARG A 149 -2.44 -19.40 2.08
C ARG A 149 -3.37 -19.55 3.29
N SER A 150 -4.66 -19.69 3.03
CA SER A 150 -5.61 -20.12 4.05
C SER A 150 -5.72 -21.63 4.06
N VAL A 151 -5.76 -22.22 5.25
CA VAL A 151 -6.06 -23.64 5.42
C VAL A 151 -7.28 -23.80 6.33
N PRO A 152 -8.20 -24.72 6.01
CA PRO A 152 -9.23 -25.11 6.96
C PRO A 152 -8.56 -25.70 8.19
N HIS A 153 -9.09 -25.35 9.36
CA HIS A 153 -8.49 -25.65 10.66
C HIS A 153 -8.21 -27.16 10.87
N GLU A 154 -8.89 -28.06 10.14
CA GLU A 154 -8.65 -29.50 10.18
C GLU A 154 -7.28 -29.95 9.60
N GLN A 155 -6.66 -29.16 8.72
CA GLN A 155 -5.39 -29.52 8.04
C GLN A 155 -4.14 -28.83 8.62
N GLY A 156 -4.30 -27.94 9.60
CA GLY A 156 -3.21 -27.27 10.30
C GLY A 156 -2.51 -28.17 11.31
N VAL A 157 -1.67 -29.10 10.84
CA VAL A 157 -0.90 -29.98 11.72
C VAL A 157 0.23 -29.19 12.41
N LEU A 158 -0.01 -28.90 13.70
CA LEU A 158 0.93 -28.73 14.82
C LEU A 158 1.84 -27.49 14.89
N ARG A 159 1.56 -26.63 15.87
CA ARG A 159 2.45 -26.37 17.04
C ARG A 159 1.69 -25.78 18.23
N SER A 160 1.21 -26.69 19.10
CA SER A 160 1.20 -26.54 20.56
C SER A 160 0.88 -25.16 21.18
N LEU A 161 -0.36 -24.66 21.11
CA LEU A 161 -0.99 -23.87 22.20
C LEU A 161 -2.46 -23.42 21.99
N PHE A 162 -3.34 -24.13 21.29
CA PHE A 162 -4.75 -23.68 21.19
C PHE A 162 -5.77 -24.80 21.42
N ILE A 163 -5.67 -25.45 22.58
CA ILE A 163 -6.74 -26.28 23.14
C ILE A 163 -7.68 -25.35 23.91
N ALA A 164 -8.61 -24.69 23.20
CA ALA A 164 -9.80 -24.12 23.85
C ALA A 164 -10.98 -23.84 22.91
N ILE A 165 -10.77 -23.65 21.60
CA ILE A 165 -11.84 -23.20 20.69
C ILE A 165 -12.23 -24.25 19.63
N GLY A 166 -11.42 -25.29 19.43
CA GLY A 166 -11.57 -26.29 18.36
C GLY A 166 -12.60 -27.40 18.59
N LEU A 167 -13.63 -27.21 19.43
CA LEU A 167 -14.69 -28.20 19.60
C LEU A 167 -16.06 -27.56 19.34
N ALA A 168 -16.31 -27.10 18.09
CA ALA A 168 -17.69 -27.02 17.58
C ALA A 168 -17.85 -26.74 16.08
N ASN A 169 -16.92 -26.09 15.36
CA ASN A 169 -17.25 -25.56 14.02
C ASN A 169 -16.25 -25.94 12.90
N PRO A 170 -16.70 -26.65 11.83
CA PRO A 170 -15.88 -27.02 10.68
C PRO A 170 -15.61 -25.87 9.70
N THR A 171 -16.14 -24.66 9.95
CA THR A 171 -16.03 -23.47 9.08
C THR A 171 -14.94 -22.48 9.51
N ALA A 172 -14.02 -22.90 10.38
CA ALA A 172 -12.89 -22.08 10.82
C ALA A 172 -11.70 -22.18 9.85
N TYR A 173 -11.21 -21.03 9.40
CA TYR A 173 -10.05 -20.88 8.52
C TYR A 173 -8.91 -20.19 9.26
N PHE A 174 -7.69 -20.56 8.91
CA PHE A 174 -6.46 -19.99 9.47
C PHE A 174 -5.52 -19.55 8.34
N CYS A 175 -5.01 -18.32 8.42
CA CYS A 175 -4.01 -17.82 7.48
C CYS A 175 -2.60 -18.13 7.98
N GLN A 176 -1.83 -18.85 7.18
CA GLN A 176 -0.43 -19.17 7.52
C GLN A 176 0.51 -17.97 7.43
N GLN A 177 0.10 -16.89 6.73
CA GLN A 177 0.95 -15.72 6.49
C GLN A 177 0.90 -14.70 7.63
N CYS A 178 -0.28 -14.49 8.22
CA CYS A 178 -0.50 -13.46 9.26
C CYS A 178 -1.07 -14.04 10.56
N GLU A 179 -1.16 -15.36 10.66
CA GLU A 179 -1.70 -16.11 11.81
C GLU A 179 -3.15 -15.71 12.18
N HIS A 180 -3.88 -15.09 11.25
CA HIS A 180 -5.25 -14.66 11.47
C HIS A 180 -6.22 -15.81 11.27
N SER A 181 -7.13 -16.01 12.23
CA SER A 181 -8.23 -16.98 12.15
C SER A 181 -9.57 -16.28 11.96
N TRP A 182 -10.40 -16.78 11.06
CA TRP A 182 -11.77 -16.29 10.85
C TRP A 182 -12.74 -17.45 10.61
N GLN A 183 -14.03 -17.18 10.72
CA GLN A 183 -15.09 -18.13 10.44
C GLN A 183 -15.93 -17.59 9.29
N LEU A 184 -16.29 -18.46 8.35
CA LEU A 184 -17.34 -18.16 7.37
C LEU A 184 -18.69 -18.48 8.03
N GLU A 185 -19.54 -17.46 8.16
CA GLU A 185 -20.93 -17.56 8.66
C GLU A 185 -21.85 -18.18 7.60
#